data_AF-A0A2A6B849-F1
#
_entry.id   AF-A0A2A6B849-F1
#
_cell.length_a   1.000
_cell.length_b   1.000
_cell.length_c   1.000
_cell.angle_alpha   90.00
_cell.angle_beta   90.00
_cell.angle_gamma   90.00
#
_symmetry.space_group_name_H-M   'P 1'
#
loop_
_entity.id
_entity.type
_entity.pdbx_description
1 polymer ?
#
loop_
_entity_poly.entity_id
_entity_poly.type
_entity_poly.pdbx_seq_one_letter_code
_entity_poly.pdbx_strand_id
1 'polypeptide(L)'
;MCSQKLFIRYFSLIFSPILCMKCALMQLSSVSHFSCGARFLVASSFDSGSQECPSCHAVVDRSDVSIEKLPTPFGHQLSSAILLKPSDGSWNTFELGDDLHIGIAGTCGVVHSFWTEGIVSESTSWEDSIVVSSLDLPDIDARFVEFIDLQGPNFLPETYDETAWNCFDLIVRFLHFVNRSPLLTKVDFTSQFVEEPLKRAVKYLKLYREVENRGCVVLQRKTRLNRDYRNRQMADSLEDLSAETCVDRTNDANGFLNNQFDIFVHDYRELTEVEPDDCCGGKKEGVEDVGCSHSASGDGGPSKKEVINVTRKLQKSIFSLQSLPDATAYADLQAELKGLHTILTRALSSTSAEFAPSNLPLPDYDEADMQMLLGEDEVPKTVSMLEKVAEEKTKAGERLQGLLVQAEILMREATHAKGGIAK
;
A
#
# COMPACT_ATOMS: atom_id res chain seq x y z
N MET A 1 -8.90 -48.70 -12.26
CA MET A 1 -8.11 -48.91 -13.48
C MET A 1 -8.17 -47.63 -14.29
N CYS A 2 -7.14 -46.80 -14.16
CA CYS A 2 -7.09 -45.49 -14.81
C CYS A 2 -6.77 -45.71 -16.31
N SER A 3 -7.78 -45.55 -17.17
CA SER A 3 -7.64 -45.71 -18.61
C SER A 3 -7.40 -44.35 -19.24
N GLN A 4 -6.15 -44.17 -19.66
CA GLN A 4 -5.68 -43.40 -20.81
C GLN A 4 -6.74 -42.63 -21.62
N LYS A 5 -6.58 -41.30 -21.68
CA LYS A 5 -6.39 -40.52 -22.91
C LYS A 5 -6.51 -39.02 -22.58
N LEU A 6 -5.39 -38.33 -22.43
CA LEU A 6 -5.19 -37.05 -23.11
C LEU A 6 -3.68 -36.81 -23.25
N PHE A 7 -3.28 -36.53 -24.48
CA PHE A 7 -1.91 -36.52 -24.97
C PHE A 7 -1.35 -35.11 -24.82
N ILE A 8 -0.64 -34.82 -23.73
CA ILE A 8 0.24 -33.65 -23.63
C ILE A 8 1.62 -34.14 -23.18
N ARG A 9 2.63 -33.65 -23.89
CA ARG A 9 4.01 -34.16 -23.96
C ARG A 9 4.67 -34.32 -22.58
N TYR A 10 4.78 -35.55 -22.09
CA TYR A 10 5.75 -35.94 -21.06
C TYR A 10 7.10 -36.21 -21.72
N PHE A 11 8.06 -35.30 -21.55
CA PHE A 11 9.47 -35.68 -21.64
C PHE A 11 9.95 -36.03 -20.23
N SER A 12 10.03 -37.33 -19.98
CA SER A 12 10.72 -37.92 -18.84
C SER A 12 12.21 -37.59 -18.96
N LEU A 13 12.71 -36.73 -18.10
CA LEU A 13 14.12 -36.75 -17.70
C LEU A 13 14.22 -37.23 -16.26
N ILE A 14 14.71 -38.46 -16.16
CA ILE A 14 15.23 -39.11 -14.96
C ILE A 14 16.37 -38.24 -14.42
N PHE A 15 16.17 -37.60 -13.27
CA PHE A 15 17.27 -37.10 -12.43
C PHE A 15 16.89 -37.22 -10.95
N SER A 16 17.86 -37.70 -10.17
CA SER A 16 17.83 -37.92 -8.71
C SER A 16 17.17 -36.78 -7.91
N PRO A 17 16.61 -37.08 -6.71
CA PRO A 17 16.27 -36.05 -5.75
C PRO A 17 17.59 -35.56 -5.14
N ILE A 18 18.28 -34.66 -5.84
CA ILE A 18 19.14 -33.72 -5.17
C ILE A 18 18.16 -32.79 -4.48
N LEU A 19 17.83 -33.13 -3.22
CA LEU A 19 17.22 -32.21 -2.27
C LEU A 19 17.86 -30.84 -2.52
N CYS A 20 17.04 -29.84 -2.85
CA CYS A 20 17.45 -28.45 -2.76
C CYS A 20 17.84 -28.20 -1.31
N MET A 21 19.13 -28.41 -1.00
CA MET A 21 19.68 -28.52 0.34
C MET A 21 19.79 -27.16 1.06
N LYS A 22 19.12 -26.12 0.55
CA LYS A 22 19.30 -24.74 1.01
C LYS A 22 18.07 -24.11 1.67
N CYS A 23 16.87 -24.66 1.52
CA CYS A 23 15.71 -24.14 2.24
C CYS A 23 15.09 -25.10 3.26
N ALA A 24 15.54 -26.36 3.28
CA ALA A 24 15.41 -27.17 4.47
C ALA A 24 16.20 -26.48 5.60
N LEU A 25 15.50 -26.05 6.66
CA LEU A 25 16.01 -25.67 8.00
C LEU A 25 15.93 -24.19 8.41
N MET A 26 14.97 -23.38 7.92
CA MET A 26 14.55 -22.19 8.69
C MET A 26 13.79 -22.58 9.96
N GLN A 27 14.40 -23.38 10.83
CA GLN A 27 13.81 -23.98 12.01
C GLN A 27 14.41 -23.37 13.27
N LEU A 28 13.58 -22.67 14.02
CA LEU A 28 13.92 -22.18 15.36
C LEU A 28 13.57 -23.22 16.42
N SER A 29 14.38 -23.27 17.47
CA SER A 29 14.10 -24.06 18.67
C SER A 29 14.21 -23.19 19.92
N SER A 30 13.29 -23.38 20.87
CA SER A 30 13.35 -22.80 22.21
C SER A 30 14.08 -23.76 23.12
N VAL A 31 15.19 -23.29 23.69
CA VAL A 31 15.98 -24.01 24.69
C VAL A 31 15.66 -23.43 26.06
N SER A 32 15.28 -24.28 27.01
CA SER A 32 15.07 -23.91 28.41
C SER A 32 16.12 -24.61 29.25
N HIS A 33 16.98 -23.85 29.93
CA HIS A 33 18.06 -24.35 30.79
C HIS A 33 17.57 -24.46 32.23
N PHE A 34 17.53 -25.65 32.83
CA PHE A 34 16.88 -25.83 34.14
C PHE A 34 17.68 -25.20 35.29
N SER A 35 19.02 -25.32 35.27
CA SER A 35 19.89 -24.79 36.33
C SER A 35 19.72 -23.30 36.62
N CYS A 36 19.65 -22.45 35.59
CA CYS A 36 19.42 -21.00 35.78
C CYS A 36 17.99 -20.58 35.42
N GLY A 37 17.23 -21.45 34.74
CA GLY A 37 15.89 -21.19 34.22
C GLY A 37 15.82 -20.13 33.13
N ALA A 38 16.93 -19.88 32.45
CA ALA A 38 16.96 -19.05 31.24
C ALA A 38 16.27 -19.79 30.09
N ARG A 39 15.63 -19.02 29.22
CA ARG A 39 15.07 -19.50 27.95
C ARG A 39 15.71 -18.72 26.83
N PHE A 40 16.08 -19.37 25.74
CA PHE A 40 16.68 -18.70 24.60
C PHE A 40 16.34 -19.45 23.31
N LEU A 41 16.39 -18.73 22.19
CA LEU A 41 16.14 -19.25 20.86
C LEU A 41 17.44 -19.50 20.13
N VAL A 42 17.47 -20.59 19.35
CA VAL A 42 18.61 -20.98 18.50
C VAL A 42 18.09 -21.46 17.14
N ALA A 43 18.88 -21.25 16.09
CA ALA A 43 18.63 -21.77 14.75
C ALA A 43 19.29 -23.14 14.62
N SER A 44 18.59 -24.11 14.02
CA SER A 44 19.04 -25.50 13.85
C SER A 44 19.28 -26.28 15.17
N SER A 45 19.59 -27.58 15.08
CA SER A 45 19.71 -28.46 16.24
C SER A 45 20.88 -28.03 17.14
N PHE A 46 20.58 -27.48 18.31
CA PHE A 46 21.52 -27.18 19.39
C PHE A 46 22.43 -28.38 19.64
N ASP A 47 23.68 -28.32 19.18
CA ASP A 47 24.65 -29.39 19.41
C ASP A 47 25.27 -29.17 20.78
N SER A 48 24.61 -29.76 21.77
CA SER A 48 24.86 -29.73 23.22
C SER A 48 26.25 -30.19 23.68
N GLY A 49 27.23 -30.34 22.79
CA GLY A 49 28.57 -30.81 23.14
C GLY A 49 29.47 -29.74 23.75
N SER A 50 29.14 -28.45 23.61
CA SER A 50 30.05 -27.35 23.99
C SER A 50 29.41 -25.95 24.02
N GLN A 51 28.10 -25.83 24.24
CA GLN A 51 27.45 -24.52 24.26
C GLN A 51 27.28 -24.00 25.70
N GLU A 52 27.71 -22.77 25.93
CA GLU A 52 27.51 -22.06 27.20
C GLU A 52 26.13 -21.40 27.22
N CYS A 53 25.48 -21.39 28.38
CA CYS A 53 24.22 -20.70 28.54
C CYS A 53 24.48 -19.18 28.40
N PRO A 54 23.80 -18.47 27.48
CA PRO A 54 24.02 -17.04 27.28
C PRO A 54 23.65 -16.18 28.50
N SER A 55 22.95 -16.75 29.48
CA SER A 55 22.54 -16.03 30.69
C SER A 55 23.43 -16.30 31.91
N CYS A 56 24.00 -17.50 32.07
CA CYS A 56 24.80 -17.84 33.25
C CYS A 56 26.20 -18.37 32.92
N HIS A 57 26.53 -18.47 31.63
CA HIS A 57 27.81 -18.96 31.09
C HIS A 57 28.21 -20.37 31.53
N ALA A 58 27.31 -21.11 32.20
CA ALA A 58 27.53 -22.52 32.51
C ALA A 58 27.44 -23.35 31.23
N VAL A 59 28.31 -24.36 31.13
CA VAL A 59 28.25 -25.35 30.05
C VAL A 59 26.92 -26.09 30.14
N VAL A 60 26.19 -26.11 29.03
CA VAL A 60 24.85 -26.67 28.94
C VAL A 60 24.95 -28.14 28.55
N ASP A 61 24.63 -29.04 29.48
CA ASP A 61 24.48 -30.48 29.20
C ASP A 61 23.06 -30.80 28.67
N ARG A 62 22.91 -31.84 27.83
CA ARG A 62 21.60 -32.30 27.31
C ARG A 62 20.62 -32.62 28.42
N SER A 63 21.11 -33.16 29.54
CA SER A 63 20.27 -33.53 30.67
C SER A 63 19.68 -32.31 31.40
N ASP A 64 20.27 -31.13 31.21
CA ASP A 64 19.92 -29.88 31.88
C ASP A 64 19.14 -28.90 30.97
N VAL A 65 18.70 -29.36 29.80
CA VAL A 65 17.86 -28.56 28.89
C VAL A 65 16.62 -29.27 28.38
N SER A 66 15.59 -28.48 28.14
CA SER A 66 14.47 -28.84 27.28
C SER A 66 14.58 -28.07 25.96
N ILE A 67 14.49 -28.78 24.83
CA ILE A 67 14.52 -28.20 23.49
C ILE A 67 13.18 -28.47 22.82
N GLU A 68 12.49 -27.40 22.43
CA GLU A 68 11.20 -27.45 21.74
C GLU A 68 11.32 -26.75 20.38
N LYS A 69 10.93 -27.44 19.30
CA LYS A 69 10.90 -26.84 17.96
C LYS A 69 9.73 -25.87 17.87
N LEU A 70 9.99 -24.64 17.42
CA LEU A 70 8.92 -23.67 17.18
C LEU A 70 8.14 -24.06 15.92
N PRO A 71 6.82 -23.81 15.87
CA PRO A 71 6.05 -23.91 14.65
C PRO A 71 6.65 -23.00 13.56
N THR A 72 6.97 -23.57 12.42
CA THR A 72 7.42 -22.83 11.24
C THR A 72 6.22 -22.47 10.35
N PRO A 73 6.16 -21.25 9.79
CA PRO A 73 5.13 -20.90 8.80
C PRO A 73 5.39 -21.55 7.43
N PHE A 74 6.58 -22.10 7.19
CA PHE A 74 7.02 -22.64 5.90
C PHE A 74 6.82 -24.15 5.83
N GLY A 75 6.37 -24.66 4.66
CA GLY A 75 6.50 -26.07 4.29
C GLY A 75 5.60 -27.06 5.04
N HIS A 76 4.46 -26.61 5.59
CA HIS A 76 3.46 -27.52 6.17
C HIS A 76 2.31 -27.79 5.20
N GLN A 77 2.03 -29.07 4.94
CA GLN A 77 0.83 -29.56 4.23
C GLN A 77 0.49 -28.77 2.95
N LEU A 78 1.35 -28.93 1.93
CA LEU A 78 1.18 -28.31 0.62
C LEU A 78 0.09 -28.97 -0.25
N SER A 79 -0.71 -29.88 0.29
CA SER A 79 -1.78 -30.55 -0.45
C SER A 79 -3.11 -29.85 -0.22
N SER A 80 -3.89 -29.64 -1.28
CA SER A 80 -5.24 -29.08 -1.20
C SER A 80 -5.27 -27.73 -0.47
N ALA A 81 -4.45 -26.78 -0.91
CA ALA A 81 -4.27 -25.50 -0.25
C ALA A 81 -3.94 -24.39 -1.24
N ILE A 82 -4.15 -23.14 -0.84
CA ILE A 82 -3.61 -21.95 -1.51
C ILE A 82 -2.27 -21.63 -0.87
N LEU A 83 -1.25 -21.49 -1.70
CA LEU A 83 0.14 -21.30 -1.29
C LEU A 83 0.63 -19.94 -1.75
N LEU A 84 1.51 -19.33 -0.95
CA LEU A 84 2.18 -18.08 -1.24
C LEU A 84 3.68 -18.24 -1.06
N LYS A 85 4.44 -17.65 -1.98
CA LYS A 85 5.90 -17.58 -1.94
C LYS A 85 6.41 -16.26 -2.50
N PRO A 86 7.67 -15.88 -2.28
CA PRO A 86 8.29 -14.79 -3.01
C PRO A 86 8.30 -15.09 -4.52
N SER A 87 8.07 -14.06 -5.33
CA SER A 87 8.14 -14.18 -6.79
C SER A 87 9.55 -14.52 -7.26
N ASP A 88 10.56 -13.93 -6.62
CA ASP A 88 11.97 -14.21 -6.85
C ASP A 88 12.69 -14.65 -5.56
N GLY A 89 13.67 -15.55 -5.69
CA GLY A 89 14.49 -16.04 -4.59
C GLY A 89 13.74 -16.91 -3.56
N SER A 90 14.11 -16.76 -2.29
CA SER A 90 13.54 -17.52 -1.17
C SER A 90 13.13 -16.60 -0.03
N TRP A 91 12.37 -17.11 0.94
CA TRP A 91 11.98 -16.35 2.12
C TRP A 91 13.17 -15.82 2.93
N ASN A 92 14.36 -16.44 2.81
CA ASN A 92 15.55 -15.93 3.49
C ASN A 92 16.03 -14.59 2.92
N THR A 93 15.86 -14.36 1.61
CA THR A 93 16.25 -13.11 0.94
C THR A 93 15.11 -12.10 0.84
N PHE A 94 13.88 -12.49 1.18
CA PHE A 94 12.69 -11.67 1.08
C PHE A 94 12.73 -10.41 1.97
N GLU A 95 12.42 -9.25 1.40
CA GLU A 95 12.24 -7.96 2.07
C GLU A 95 10.81 -7.44 1.97
N LEU A 96 10.46 -6.50 2.86
CA LEU A 96 9.13 -5.87 2.82
C LEU A 96 9.01 -4.98 1.58
N GLY A 97 8.08 -5.32 0.70
CA GLY A 97 7.90 -4.64 -0.58
C GLY A 97 8.26 -5.53 -1.78
N ASP A 98 8.92 -6.67 -1.55
CA ASP A 98 9.17 -7.65 -2.61
C ASP A 98 7.87 -8.27 -3.12
N ASP A 99 7.87 -8.61 -4.40
CA ASP A 99 6.72 -9.22 -5.06
C ASP A 99 6.47 -10.65 -4.56
N LEU A 100 5.19 -11.00 -4.49
CA LEU A 100 4.70 -12.29 -4.03
C LEU A 100 3.99 -13.02 -5.17
N HIS A 101 4.14 -14.34 -5.18
CA HIS A 101 3.50 -15.25 -6.12
C HIS A 101 2.58 -16.22 -5.38
N ILE A 102 1.41 -16.49 -5.96
CA ILE A 102 0.36 -17.28 -5.34
C ILE A 102 -0.11 -18.40 -6.27
N GLY A 103 -0.45 -19.54 -5.69
CA GLY A 103 -0.83 -20.75 -6.44
C GLY A 103 -1.79 -21.66 -5.68
N ILE A 104 -2.43 -22.56 -6.42
CA ILE A 104 -3.37 -23.56 -5.91
C ILE A 104 -2.69 -24.91 -5.94
N ALA A 105 -2.55 -25.54 -4.79
CA ALA A 105 -1.96 -26.85 -4.66
C ALA A 105 -3.03 -27.94 -4.67
N GLY A 106 -2.86 -28.89 -5.58
CA GLY A 106 -3.69 -30.09 -5.71
C GLY A 106 -3.43 -31.13 -4.61
N THR A 107 -4.02 -32.32 -4.75
CA THR A 107 -3.88 -33.37 -3.72
C THR A 107 -2.47 -33.95 -3.64
N CYS A 108 -1.75 -33.99 -4.77
CA CYS A 108 -0.40 -34.52 -4.88
C CYS A 108 0.70 -33.47 -4.64
N GLY A 109 0.36 -32.26 -4.19
CA GLY A 109 1.32 -31.17 -4.00
C GLY A 109 1.81 -30.50 -5.29
N VAL A 110 1.18 -30.81 -6.44
CA VAL A 110 1.37 -30.04 -7.68
C VAL A 110 0.66 -28.70 -7.51
N VAL A 111 1.39 -27.62 -7.75
CA VAL A 111 0.88 -26.25 -7.60
C VAL A 111 0.63 -25.66 -8.98
N HIS A 112 -0.58 -25.15 -9.17
CA HIS A 112 -0.99 -24.43 -10.37
C HIS A 112 -0.99 -22.93 -10.08
N SER A 113 -0.29 -22.15 -10.91
CA SER A 113 -0.21 -20.70 -10.76
C SER A 113 -0.26 -20.02 -12.13
N PHE A 114 -0.64 -18.75 -12.17
CA PHE A 114 -0.73 -17.97 -13.42
C PHE A 114 0.40 -16.93 -13.45
N TRP A 115 1.18 -16.91 -14.54
CA TRP A 115 2.30 -16.00 -14.71
C TRP A 115 2.44 -15.59 -16.18
N THR A 116 3.60 -15.06 -16.57
CA THR A 116 3.91 -14.59 -17.93
C THR A 116 3.77 -15.67 -19.01
N GLU A 117 3.93 -16.95 -18.66
CA GLU A 117 3.77 -18.09 -19.58
C GLU A 117 2.36 -18.72 -19.52
N GLY A 118 1.40 -18.02 -18.93
CA GLY A 118 0.07 -18.55 -18.68
C GLY A 118 0.00 -19.38 -17.40
N ILE A 119 -0.92 -20.34 -17.36
CA ILE A 119 -1.06 -21.24 -16.21
C ILE A 119 0.04 -22.31 -16.27
N VAL A 120 0.90 -22.30 -15.25
CA VAL A 120 2.01 -23.22 -15.07
C VAL A 120 1.72 -24.18 -13.92
N SER A 121 2.17 -25.43 -14.06
CA SER A 121 2.06 -26.45 -13.03
C SER A 121 3.45 -26.86 -12.58
N GLU A 122 3.73 -26.73 -11.28
CA GLU A 122 5.05 -26.95 -10.71
C GLU A 122 4.96 -27.88 -9.48
N SER A 123 5.97 -28.72 -9.26
CA SER A 123 6.02 -29.63 -8.11
C SER A 123 7.23 -29.45 -7.20
N THR A 124 8.19 -28.60 -7.58
CA THR A 124 9.50 -28.49 -6.88
C THR A 124 9.99 -27.05 -6.67
N SER A 125 9.10 -26.06 -6.77
CA SER A 125 9.44 -24.64 -6.58
C SER A 125 8.61 -23.97 -5.48
N TRP A 126 7.89 -24.78 -4.70
CA TRP A 126 6.90 -24.35 -3.72
C TRP A 126 7.11 -24.97 -2.33
N GLU A 127 8.21 -25.68 -2.10
CA GLU A 127 8.48 -26.43 -0.86
C GLU A 127 8.50 -25.55 0.39
N ASP A 128 8.92 -24.29 0.26
CA ASP A 128 9.00 -23.33 1.37
C ASP A 128 7.82 -22.35 1.40
N SER A 129 6.79 -22.61 0.62
CA SER A 129 5.62 -21.74 0.58
C SER A 129 4.92 -21.69 1.93
N ILE A 130 4.24 -20.59 2.18
CA ILE A 130 3.32 -20.48 3.31
C ILE A 130 1.92 -20.86 2.86
N VAL A 131 1.18 -21.56 3.71
CA VAL A 131 -0.23 -21.87 3.47
C VAL A 131 -1.06 -20.65 3.83
N VAL A 132 -1.75 -20.11 2.84
CA VAL A 132 -2.67 -18.97 2.97
C VAL A 132 -4.06 -19.45 3.38
N SER A 133 -4.53 -20.54 2.77
CA SER A 133 -5.85 -21.09 3.05
C SER A 133 -5.90 -22.56 2.68
N SER A 134 -6.41 -23.40 3.59
CA SER A 134 -6.67 -24.81 3.29
C SER A 134 -7.95 -24.94 2.47
N LEU A 135 -7.84 -25.63 1.34
CA LEU A 135 -8.97 -25.94 0.46
C LEU A 135 -9.48 -27.32 0.81
N ASP A 136 -10.38 -27.39 1.80
CA ASP A 136 -11.13 -28.61 2.14
C ASP A 136 -12.14 -28.92 1.02
N LEU A 137 -11.63 -29.27 -0.15
CA LEU A 137 -12.37 -29.57 -1.37
C LEU A 137 -12.04 -31.01 -1.78
N PRO A 138 -13.01 -31.94 -1.69
CA PRO A 138 -12.84 -33.25 -2.28
C PRO A 138 -12.65 -33.09 -3.79
N ASP A 139 -11.76 -33.89 -4.35
CA ASP A 139 -11.44 -33.91 -5.79
C ASP A 139 -10.99 -32.55 -6.35
N ILE A 140 -10.22 -31.77 -5.58
CA ILE A 140 -9.69 -30.46 -6.00
C ILE A 140 -9.02 -30.51 -7.38
N ASP A 141 -8.31 -31.60 -7.69
CA ASP A 141 -7.63 -31.78 -8.98
C ASP A 141 -8.65 -31.85 -10.14
N ALA A 142 -9.75 -32.58 -9.95
CA ALA A 142 -10.81 -32.70 -10.96
C ALA A 142 -11.53 -31.35 -11.15
N ARG A 143 -11.76 -30.62 -10.06
CA ARG A 143 -12.36 -29.28 -10.10
C ARG A 143 -11.44 -28.28 -10.78
N PHE A 144 -10.14 -28.38 -10.57
CA PHE A 144 -9.18 -27.53 -11.24
C PHE A 144 -9.15 -27.81 -12.75
N VAL A 145 -9.19 -29.08 -13.18
CA VAL A 145 -9.32 -29.42 -14.60
C VAL A 145 -10.60 -28.83 -15.20
N GLU A 146 -11.75 -29.01 -14.54
CA GLU A 146 -13.03 -28.44 -15.00
C GLU A 146 -12.97 -26.91 -15.10
N PHE A 147 -12.32 -26.26 -14.14
CA PHE A 147 -12.07 -24.82 -14.15
C PHE A 147 -11.22 -24.39 -15.36
N ILE A 148 -10.13 -25.10 -15.63
CA ILE A 148 -9.24 -24.81 -16.77
C ILE A 148 -9.98 -24.99 -18.10
N ASP A 149 -10.79 -26.03 -18.24
CA ASP A 149 -11.58 -26.25 -19.45
C ASP A 149 -12.56 -25.09 -19.73
N LEU A 150 -13.08 -24.46 -18.68
CA LEU A 150 -14.05 -23.36 -18.79
C LEU A 150 -13.44 -21.97 -18.84
N GLN A 151 -12.35 -21.74 -18.11
CA GLN A 151 -11.77 -20.40 -17.88
C GLN A 151 -10.34 -20.26 -18.41
N GLY A 152 -9.68 -21.36 -18.80
CA GLY A 152 -8.31 -21.38 -19.32
C GLY A 152 -8.04 -20.36 -20.44
N PRO A 153 -8.95 -20.12 -21.40
CA PRO A 153 -8.76 -19.09 -22.43
C PRO A 153 -8.58 -17.67 -21.89
N ASN A 154 -9.00 -17.38 -20.64
CA ASN A 154 -8.79 -16.08 -20.00
C ASN A 154 -7.43 -15.96 -19.31
N PHE A 155 -6.68 -17.05 -19.19
CA PHE A 155 -5.39 -17.14 -18.51
C PHE A 155 -4.28 -17.59 -19.48
N LEU A 156 -4.31 -17.03 -20.69
CA LEU A 156 -3.25 -17.20 -21.67
C LEU A 156 -2.07 -16.29 -21.34
N PRO A 157 -0.85 -16.59 -21.84
CA PRO A 157 0.31 -15.72 -21.66
C PRO A 157 0.02 -14.25 -22.01
N GLU A 158 -0.72 -14.02 -23.09
CA GLU A 158 -1.00 -12.67 -23.62
C GLU A 158 -2.05 -11.91 -22.79
N THR A 159 -2.78 -12.58 -21.89
CA THR A 159 -3.76 -11.93 -21.01
C THR A 159 -3.19 -11.55 -19.65
N TYR A 160 -1.93 -11.93 -19.36
CA TYR A 160 -1.30 -11.61 -18.09
C TYR A 160 -1.04 -10.10 -17.97
N ASP A 161 -1.53 -9.51 -16.88
CA ASP A 161 -1.27 -8.13 -16.49
C ASP A 161 -0.94 -8.10 -14.99
N GLU A 162 0.25 -7.62 -14.64
CA GLU A 162 0.76 -7.62 -13.26
C GLU A 162 -0.15 -6.88 -12.26
N THR A 163 -0.96 -5.92 -12.74
CA THR A 163 -1.82 -5.08 -11.88
C THR A 163 -3.27 -5.54 -11.88
N ALA A 164 -3.83 -5.79 -13.06
CA ALA A 164 -5.25 -5.95 -13.31
C ALA A 164 -5.66 -7.42 -13.52
N TRP A 165 -4.73 -8.29 -13.93
CA TRP A 165 -5.03 -9.68 -14.24
C TRP A 165 -3.82 -10.60 -14.01
N ASN A 166 -3.61 -10.97 -12.75
CA ASN A 166 -2.39 -11.66 -12.31
C ASN A 166 -2.69 -12.98 -11.56
N CYS A 167 -1.67 -13.55 -10.91
CA CYS A 167 -1.78 -14.80 -10.15
C CYS A 167 -2.88 -14.78 -9.07
N PHE A 168 -3.19 -13.63 -8.46
CA PHE A 168 -4.29 -13.54 -7.49
C PHE A 168 -5.66 -13.65 -8.15
N ASP A 169 -5.81 -13.11 -9.37
CA ASP A 169 -7.05 -13.18 -10.11
C ASP A 169 -7.41 -14.63 -10.50
N LEU A 170 -6.40 -15.48 -10.76
CA LEU A 170 -6.58 -16.93 -10.89
C LEU A 170 -7.22 -17.53 -9.63
N ILE A 171 -6.70 -17.20 -8.45
CA ILE A 171 -7.18 -17.74 -7.18
C ILE A 171 -8.63 -17.31 -6.93
N VAL A 172 -8.91 -16.01 -7.06
CA VAL A 172 -10.26 -15.47 -6.85
C VAL A 172 -11.25 -16.12 -7.81
N ARG A 173 -10.89 -16.25 -9.09
CA ARG A 173 -11.75 -16.86 -10.11
C ARG A 173 -12.00 -18.34 -9.85
N PHE A 174 -10.99 -19.07 -9.38
CA PHE A 174 -11.15 -20.46 -8.97
C PHE A 174 -12.07 -20.59 -7.75
N LEU A 175 -11.89 -19.74 -6.72
CA LEU A 175 -12.74 -19.71 -5.53
C LEU A 175 -14.21 -19.38 -5.83
N HIS A 176 -14.46 -18.51 -6.82
CA HIS A 176 -15.79 -18.25 -7.35
C HIS A 176 -16.36 -19.49 -8.05
N PHE A 177 -15.55 -20.15 -8.87
CA PHE A 177 -15.96 -21.35 -9.60
C PHE A 177 -16.38 -22.50 -8.68
N VAL A 178 -15.61 -22.76 -7.61
CA VAL A 178 -15.97 -23.78 -6.59
C VAL A 178 -17.03 -23.29 -5.59
N ASN A 179 -17.61 -22.10 -5.81
CA ASN A 179 -18.65 -21.47 -5.02
C ASN A 179 -18.34 -21.38 -3.50
N ARG A 180 -17.07 -21.20 -3.13
CA ARG A 180 -16.70 -20.97 -1.72
C ARG A 180 -16.96 -19.52 -1.31
N SER A 181 -16.69 -18.57 -2.20
CA SER A 181 -16.81 -17.14 -1.91
C SER A 181 -17.19 -16.35 -3.17
N PRO A 182 -18.46 -16.39 -3.62
CA PRO A 182 -18.88 -15.86 -4.93
C PRO A 182 -18.80 -14.34 -5.07
N LEU A 183 -18.64 -13.59 -3.97
CA LEU A 183 -18.50 -12.13 -3.95
C LEU A 183 -17.08 -11.68 -3.59
N LEU A 184 -16.12 -12.60 -3.50
CA LEU A 184 -14.78 -12.31 -3.04
C LEU A 184 -14.02 -11.47 -4.06
N THR A 185 -13.58 -10.27 -3.69
CA THR A 185 -12.67 -9.48 -4.54
C THR A 185 -11.22 -9.81 -4.23
N LYS A 186 -10.28 -9.34 -5.07
CA LYS A 186 -8.84 -9.46 -4.82
C LYS A 186 -8.43 -8.79 -3.48
N VAL A 187 -9.02 -7.63 -3.18
CA VAL A 187 -8.76 -6.89 -1.94
C VAL A 187 -9.27 -7.69 -0.74
N ASP A 188 -10.49 -8.22 -0.81
CA ASP A 188 -11.07 -9.04 0.25
C ASP A 188 -10.25 -10.30 0.50
N PHE A 189 -9.82 -10.98 -0.57
CA PHE A 189 -9.01 -12.18 -0.46
C PHE A 189 -7.68 -11.89 0.24
N THR A 190 -6.98 -10.84 -0.15
CA THR A 190 -5.71 -10.46 0.46
C THR A 190 -5.88 -10.13 1.94
N SER A 191 -6.88 -9.31 2.28
CA SER A 191 -7.12 -8.91 3.67
C SER A 191 -7.52 -10.09 4.56
N GLN A 192 -8.39 -10.97 4.07
CA GLN A 192 -8.93 -12.07 4.88
C GLN A 192 -7.97 -13.27 5.00
N PHE A 193 -7.22 -13.59 3.94
CA PHE A 193 -6.46 -14.84 3.89
C PHE A 193 -4.95 -14.62 3.83
N VAL A 194 -4.44 -13.57 3.19
CA VAL A 194 -2.99 -13.43 2.90
C VAL A 194 -2.27 -12.67 4.00
N GLU A 195 -2.87 -11.60 4.53
CA GLU A 195 -2.20 -10.70 5.47
C GLU A 195 -1.66 -11.42 6.72
N GLU A 196 -2.47 -12.21 7.40
CA GLU A 196 -2.07 -12.84 8.66
C GLU A 196 -0.98 -13.91 8.50
N PRO A 197 -1.07 -14.84 7.54
CA PRO A 197 0.02 -15.75 7.21
C PRO A 197 1.31 -15.03 6.82
N LEU A 198 1.21 -13.96 6.01
CA LEU A 198 2.38 -13.18 5.60
C LEU A 198 3.02 -12.44 6.78
N LYS A 199 2.21 -11.78 7.62
CA LYS A 199 2.68 -11.13 8.86
C LYS A 199 3.40 -12.13 9.77
N ARG A 200 2.86 -13.34 9.90
CA ARG A 200 3.49 -14.42 10.67
C ARG A 200 4.83 -14.85 10.06
N ALA A 201 4.89 -15.03 8.74
CA ALA A 201 6.10 -15.35 8.02
C ALA A 201 7.18 -14.28 8.22
N VAL A 202 6.84 -13.01 8.01
CA VAL A 202 7.76 -11.88 8.20
C VAL A 202 8.26 -11.78 9.64
N LYS A 203 7.38 -11.92 10.64
CA LYS A 203 7.78 -11.93 12.06
C LYS A 203 8.76 -13.08 12.36
N TYR A 204 8.49 -14.26 11.82
CA TYR A 204 9.37 -15.42 11.97
C TYR A 204 10.72 -15.19 11.29
N LEU A 205 10.75 -14.62 10.08
CA LEU A 205 11.99 -14.26 9.37
C LEU A 205 12.85 -13.27 10.15
N LYS A 206 12.24 -12.21 10.69
CA LYS A 206 12.95 -11.23 11.54
C LYS A 206 13.59 -11.93 12.74
N LEU A 207 12.86 -12.82 13.40
CA LEU A 207 13.36 -13.56 14.54
C LEU A 207 14.48 -14.54 14.15
N TYR A 208 14.33 -15.23 13.02
CA TYR A 208 15.33 -16.16 12.50
C TYR A 208 16.64 -15.46 12.17
N ARG A 209 16.58 -14.33 11.43
CA ARG A 209 17.75 -13.51 11.09
C ARG A 209 18.45 -12.99 12.34
N GLU A 210 17.69 -12.60 13.36
CA GLU A 210 18.27 -12.14 14.63
C GLU A 210 19.04 -13.25 15.36
N VAL A 211 18.49 -14.46 15.37
CA VAL A 211 19.15 -15.64 15.94
C VAL A 211 20.38 -16.04 15.11
N GLU A 212 20.30 -15.97 13.77
CA GLU A 212 21.43 -16.26 12.88
C GLU A 212 22.59 -15.27 13.09
N ASN A 213 22.27 -13.97 13.21
CA ASN A 213 23.25 -12.91 13.42
C ASN A 213 23.93 -12.96 14.80
N ARG A 214 23.16 -13.31 15.85
CA ARG A 214 23.66 -13.30 17.25
C ARG A 214 24.05 -14.69 17.77
N GLY A 215 23.79 -15.75 17.01
CA GLY A 215 23.88 -17.14 17.45
C GLY A 215 22.74 -17.59 18.36
N CYS A 216 22.27 -16.73 19.27
CA CYS A 216 21.10 -16.99 20.11
C CYS A 216 20.37 -15.70 20.53
N VAL A 217 19.09 -15.84 20.90
CA VAL A 217 18.28 -14.74 21.45
C VAL A 217 17.71 -15.14 22.80
N VAL A 218 18.11 -14.43 23.87
CA VAL A 218 17.62 -14.70 25.24
C VAL A 218 16.20 -14.18 25.41
N LEU A 219 15.29 -15.07 25.80
CA LEU A 219 13.91 -14.75 26.15
C LEU A 219 13.88 -14.27 27.61
N GLN A 220 13.62 -12.99 27.83
CA GLN A 220 13.57 -12.43 29.17
C GLN A 220 12.47 -13.08 30.03
N ARG A 221 12.80 -13.45 31.28
CA ARG A 221 11.82 -13.89 32.27
C ARG A 221 10.86 -12.73 32.59
N LYS A 222 9.56 -13.01 32.58
CA LYS A 222 8.54 -12.17 33.22
C LYS A 222 8.74 -12.23 34.76
N THR A 223 9.67 -11.48 35.31
CA THR A 223 9.75 -11.26 36.77
C THR A 223 8.75 -10.17 37.18
N ARG A 224 8.24 -10.23 38.42
CA ARG A 224 7.27 -9.25 38.95
C ARG A 224 7.76 -7.79 38.92
N LEU A 225 9.08 -7.56 38.95
CA LEU A 225 9.71 -6.23 38.78
C LEU A 225 9.58 -5.68 37.35
N ASN A 226 9.33 -6.56 36.37
CA ASN A 226 9.08 -6.19 34.99
C ASN A 226 7.61 -5.77 34.75
N ARG A 227 6.75 -5.82 35.78
CA ARG A 227 5.37 -5.31 35.71
C ARG A 227 5.37 -3.77 35.73
N ASP A 228 6.26 -3.13 36.46
CA ASP A 228 6.29 -1.65 36.51
C ASP A 228 7.01 -1.06 35.29
N TYR A 229 8.04 -1.75 34.77
CA TYR A 229 8.65 -1.40 33.49
C TYR A 229 7.69 -1.68 32.33
N ARG A 230 6.95 -2.82 32.33
CA ARG A 230 5.84 -3.04 31.39
C ARG A 230 4.62 -2.19 31.64
N ASN A 231 4.36 -1.63 32.82
CA ASN A 231 3.23 -0.71 32.98
C ASN A 231 3.57 0.65 32.37
N ARG A 232 4.84 1.07 32.41
CA ARG A 232 5.32 2.17 31.57
C ARG A 232 5.32 1.79 30.09
N GLN A 233 5.81 0.61 29.74
CA GLN A 233 5.83 0.15 28.35
C GLN A 233 4.47 -0.27 27.79
N MET A 234 3.47 -0.58 28.63
CA MET A 234 2.07 -0.88 28.24
C MET A 234 1.20 0.37 28.34
N ALA A 235 1.62 1.42 29.05
CA ALA A 235 1.13 2.76 28.74
C ALA A 235 1.59 3.13 27.31
N ASP A 236 2.84 2.82 26.96
CA ASP A 236 3.38 3.07 25.60
C ASP A 236 3.05 1.97 24.55
N SER A 237 2.48 0.82 24.91
CA SER A 237 2.10 -0.29 23.99
C SER A 237 0.60 -0.60 24.00
N LEU A 238 -0.21 0.20 24.70
CA LEU A 238 -1.64 0.29 24.41
C LEU A 238 -1.93 1.24 23.24
N GLU A 239 -0.88 1.89 22.72
CA GLU A 239 -0.87 2.68 21.50
C GLU A 239 -0.20 1.84 20.38
N ASP A 240 -1.00 0.98 19.74
CA ASP A 240 -0.78 0.36 18.41
C ASP A 240 0.19 -0.86 18.31
N LEU A 241 -0.06 -1.99 17.64
CA LEU A 241 -0.85 -2.35 16.44
C LEU A 241 -1.21 -3.87 16.47
N SER A 242 -2.40 -4.25 16.94
CA SER A 242 -3.01 -5.53 16.50
C SER A 242 -4.21 -5.21 15.63
N ALA A 243 -4.18 -5.72 14.40
CA ALA A 243 -5.16 -5.52 13.35
C ALA A 243 -6.51 -6.24 13.61
N GLU A 244 -7.02 -6.12 14.83
CA GLU A 244 -8.44 -6.07 15.08
C GLU A 244 -8.69 -4.64 15.56
N THR A 245 -8.96 -3.77 14.59
CA THR A 245 -9.36 -2.39 14.80
C THR A 245 -10.46 -2.38 15.87
N CYS A 246 -10.13 -1.82 17.03
CA CYS A 246 -11.09 -1.29 17.97
C CYS A 246 -11.98 -0.33 17.16
N VAL A 247 -13.15 -0.80 16.73
CA VAL A 247 -14.12 -0.01 15.97
C VAL A 247 -14.37 1.31 16.68
N ASP A 248 -14.34 1.30 18.02
CA ASP A 248 -14.49 2.50 18.85
C ASP A 248 -13.33 3.48 18.69
N ARG A 249 -12.06 3.05 18.64
CA ARG A 249 -10.92 3.98 18.45
C ARG A 249 -10.88 4.56 17.05
N THR A 250 -11.24 3.78 16.04
CA THR A 250 -11.44 4.31 14.67
C THR A 250 -12.61 5.29 14.63
N ASN A 251 -13.70 5.00 15.34
CA ASN A 251 -14.85 5.89 15.43
C ASN A 251 -14.53 7.16 16.22
N ASP A 252 -13.74 7.08 17.28
CA ASP A 252 -13.31 8.22 18.10
C ASP A 252 -12.32 9.09 17.32
N ALA A 253 -11.37 8.49 16.61
CA ALA A 253 -10.46 9.21 15.71
C ALA A 253 -11.23 9.89 14.57
N ASN A 254 -12.17 9.18 13.93
CA ASN A 254 -13.04 9.77 12.91
C ASN A 254 -13.97 10.85 13.49
N GLY A 255 -14.45 10.66 14.72
CA GLY A 255 -15.28 11.63 15.43
C GLY A 255 -14.52 12.92 15.76
N PHE A 256 -13.27 12.77 16.23
CA PHE A 256 -12.36 13.90 16.45
C PHE A 256 -12.06 14.63 15.14
N LEU A 257 -11.70 13.91 14.07
CA LEU A 257 -11.41 14.51 12.76
C LEU A 257 -12.63 15.24 12.18
N ASN A 258 -13.84 14.68 12.34
CA ASN A 258 -15.07 15.35 11.91
C ASN A 258 -15.34 16.63 12.73
N ASN A 259 -15.12 16.59 14.05
CA ASN A 259 -15.29 17.76 14.89
C ASN A 259 -14.26 18.87 14.57
N GLN A 260 -12.99 18.50 14.37
CA GLN A 260 -11.94 19.43 13.94
C GLN A 260 -12.23 20.01 12.55
N PHE A 261 -12.79 19.21 11.65
CA PHE A 261 -13.24 19.67 10.34
C PHE A 261 -14.42 20.64 10.45
N ASP A 262 -15.41 20.37 11.30
CA ASP A 262 -16.56 21.24 11.52
C ASP A 262 -16.13 22.60 12.12
N ILE A 263 -15.21 22.58 13.09
CA ILE A 263 -14.60 23.80 13.66
C ILE A 263 -13.87 24.57 12.56
N PHE A 264 -13.03 23.90 11.76
CA PHE A 264 -12.34 24.55 10.65
C PHE A 264 -13.31 25.16 9.64
N VAL A 265 -14.35 24.43 9.22
CA VAL A 265 -15.32 24.92 8.24
C VAL A 265 -16.08 26.13 8.81
N HIS A 266 -16.42 26.09 10.10
CA HIS A 266 -17.02 27.22 10.80
C HIS A 266 -16.09 28.44 10.81
N ASP A 267 -14.87 28.31 11.30
CA ASP A 267 -13.91 29.41 11.39
C ASP A 267 -13.52 29.95 10.02
N TYR A 268 -13.37 29.06 9.04
CA TYR A 268 -13.12 29.43 7.65
C TYR A 268 -14.30 30.23 7.08
N ARG A 269 -15.55 29.79 7.33
CA ARG A 269 -16.75 30.52 6.91
C ARG A 269 -16.80 31.89 7.57
N GLU A 270 -16.64 31.96 8.90
CA GLU A 270 -16.63 33.24 9.63
C GLU A 270 -15.56 34.18 9.08
N LEU A 271 -14.33 33.72 8.85
CA LEU A 271 -13.27 34.57 8.29
C LEU A 271 -13.53 35.00 6.84
N THR A 272 -14.21 34.17 6.04
CA THR A 272 -14.59 34.55 4.66
C THR A 272 -15.84 35.42 4.59
N GLU A 273 -16.71 35.37 5.60
CA GLU A 273 -17.93 36.17 5.69
C GLU A 273 -17.70 37.53 6.37
N VAL A 274 -16.56 37.72 7.06
CA VAL A 274 -16.19 38.99 7.74
C VAL A 274 -15.70 40.10 6.80
N GLU A 275 -15.63 39.88 5.49
CA GLU A 275 -15.47 40.95 4.49
C GLU A 275 -16.65 40.90 3.50
N PRO A 276 -17.59 41.89 3.42
CA PRO A 276 -17.47 43.31 3.78
C PRO A 276 -18.66 43.92 4.59
N ASP A 277 -18.37 45.09 5.19
CA ASP A 277 -19.32 46.13 5.65
C ASP A 277 -20.15 45.90 6.93
N ASP A 278 -19.52 46.16 8.08
CA ASP A 278 -20.15 47.00 9.10
C ASP A 278 -20.09 48.47 8.66
N CYS A 279 -20.92 48.83 7.67
CA CYS A 279 -21.21 50.21 7.28
C CYS A 279 -22.48 50.26 6.44
N CYS A 280 -23.66 50.36 7.09
CA CYS A 280 -24.79 51.23 6.69
C CYS A 280 -26.13 50.83 7.35
N GLY A 281 -26.26 51.07 8.65
CA GLY A 281 -27.57 51.30 9.28
C GLY A 281 -28.03 52.74 9.04
N GLY A 282 -28.49 53.07 7.83
CA GLY A 282 -28.91 54.43 7.51
C GLY A 282 -29.66 54.57 6.19
N LYS A 283 -30.98 54.37 6.24
CA LYS A 283 -31.94 54.66 5.15
C LYS A 283 -31.69 56.04 4.51
N LYS A 284 -31.48 56.09 3.20
CA LYS A 284 -32.08 57.12 2.32
C LYS A 284 -32.42 56.51 0.96
N GLU A 285 -33.65 56.79 0.55
CA GLU A 285 -34.27 56.41 -0.71
C GLU A 285 -33.64 57.15 -1.90
N GLY A 286 -33.55 56.45 -3.05
CA GLY A 286 -33.57 57.06 -4.37
C GLY A 286 -32.31 56.84 -5.23
N VAL A 287 -32.57 56.38 -6.46
CA VAL A 287 -31.76 56.53 -7.69
C VAL A 287 -30.92 55.32 -8.14
N GLU A 288 -31.46 54.68 -9.18
CA GLU A 288 -30.88 54.08 -10.41
C GLU A 288 -29.71 53.08 -10.34
N ASP A 289 -30.07 51.82 -10.63
CA ASP A 289 -29.48 50.88 -11.59
C ASP A 289 -28.01 51.11 -12.01
N VAL A 290 -27.08 50.42 -11.33
CA VAL A 290 -25.74 50.13 -11.87
C VAL A 290 -25.40 48.69 -11.54
N GLY A 291 -25.26 47.88 -12.59
CA GLY A 291 -24.90 46.47 -12.50
C GLY A 291 -23.59 46.26 -11.74
N CYS A 292 -23.66 45.55 -10.62
CA CYS A 292 -22.48 45.17 -9.84
C CYS A 292 -21.78 43.98 -10.51
N SER A 293 -20.85 44.30 -11.39
CA SER A 293 -19.74 43.42 -11.76
C SER A 293 -18.89 43.17 -10.52
N HIS A 294 -19.03 42.00 -9.90
CA HIS A 294 -18.09 41.52 -8.90
C HIS A 294 -16.70 41.38 -9.53
N SER A 295 -15.81 42.30 -9.17
CA SER A 295 -14.38 42.18 -9.36
C SER A 295 -13.67 42.67 -8.12
N ALA A 296 -12.75 41.81 -7.66
CA ALA A 296 -11.67 42.05 -6.71
C ALA A 296 -12.04 42.05 -5.22
N SER A 297 -11.92 40.86 -4.63
CA SER A 297 -11.33 40.71 -3.29
C SER A 297 -10.02 39.92 -3.45
N GLY A 298 -8.97 40.39 -2.79
CA GLY A 298 -7.58 40.05 -3.06
C GLY A 298 -7.23 38.61 -2.72
N ASP A 299 -6.81 37.87 -3.73
CA ASP A 299 -5.99 36.67 -3.59
C ASP A 299 -4.96 36.75 -4.72
N GLY A 300 -3.67 36.70 -4.41
CA GLY A 300 -2.56 37.01 -5.33
C GLY A 300 -2.39 36.03 -6.51
N GLY A 301 -3.37 35.18 -6.76
CA GLY A 301 -3.38 34.16 -7.79
C GLY A 301 -4.11 34.57 -9.07
N PRO A 302 -3.78 33.92 -10.20
CA PRO A 302 -4.45 34.16 -11.48
C PRO A 302 -5.95 33.85 -11.40
N SER A 303 -6.77 34.76 -11.93
CA SER A 303 -8.22 34.60 -11.88
C SER A 303 -8.67 33.39 -12.69
N LYS A 304 -9.76 32.72 -12.27
CA LYS A 304 -10.39 31.64 -13.05
C LYS A 304 -10.67 32.04 -14.51
N LYS A 305 -11.02 33.30 -14.74
CA LYS A 305 -11.24 33.87 -16.09
C LYS A 305 -9.96 33.88 -16.93
N GLU A 306 -8.83 34.22 -16.32
CA GLU A 306 -7.51 34.23 -16.97
C GLU A 306 -7.08 32.82 -17.38
N VAL A 307 -7.20 31.85 -16.47
CA VAL A 307 -6.91 30.44 -16.76
C VAL A 307 -7.78 29.92 -17.90
N ILE A 308 -9.10 30.19 -17.89
CA ILE A 308 -10.01 29.82 -18.99
C ILE A 308 -9.59 30.46 -20.32
N ASN A 309 -9.20 31.73 -20.30
CA ASN A 309 -8.77 32.43 -21.50
C ASN A 309 -7.47 31.85 -22.08
N VAL A 310 -6.49 31.52 -21.24
CA VAL A 310 -5.24 30.89 -21.67
C VAL A 310 -5.49 29.47 -22.20
N THR A 311 -6.30 28.65 -21.52
CA THR A 311 -6.67 27.30 -22.01
C THR A 311 -7.33 27.36 -23.39
N ARG A 312 -8.24 28.33 -23.62
CA ARG A 312 -8.86 28.53 -24.95
C ARG A 312 -7.84 28.96 -26.01
N LYS A 313 -6.86 29.81 -25.66
CA LYS A 313 -5.79 30.23 -26.59
C LYS A 313 -4.86 29.07 -26.92
N LEU A 314 -4.47 28.25 -25.93
CA LEU A 314 -3.67 27.04 -26.14
C LEU A 314 -4.35 26.07 -27.11
N GLN A 315 -5.64 25.82 -26.92
CA GLN A 315 -6.42 24.94 -27.80
C GLN A 315 -6.42 25.45 -29.25
N LYS A 316 -6.55 26.77 -29.46
CA LYS A 316 -6.46 27.39 -30.79
C LYS A 316 -5.07 27.25 -31.41
N SER A 317 -4.01 27.37 -30.61
CA SER A 317 -2.62 27.20 -31.07
C SER A 317 -2.32 25.75 -31.46
N ILE A 318 -2.78 24.77 -30.68
CA ILE A 318 -2.67 23.34 -31.00
C ILE A 318 -3.33 23.04 -32.35
N PHE A 319 -4.58 23.49 -32.52
CA PHE A 319 -5.33 23.28 -33.77
C PHE A 319 -4.64 23.94 -34.97
N SER A 320 -4.08 25.14 -34.76
CA SER A 320 -3.35 25.86 -35.80
C SER A 320 -2.11 25.11 -36.28
N LEU A 321 -1.31 24.54 -35.37
CA LEU A 321 -0.12 23.75 -35.73
C LEU A 321 -0.48 22.43 -36.42
N GLN A 322 -1.56 21.79 -36.01
CA GLN A 322 -2.06 20.55 -36.64
C GLN A 322 -2.56 20.77 -38.07
N SER A 323 -3.03 21.98 -38.37
CA SER A 323 -3.52 22.33 -39.71
C SER A 323 -2.40 22.66 -40.72
N LEU A 324 -1.13 22.65 -40.32
CA LEU A 324 0.00 22.93 -41.21
C LEU A 324 0.39 21.71 -42.08
N PRO A 325 0.89 21.91 -43.31
CA PRO A 325 1.28 20.82 -44.21
C PRO A 325 2.45 19.96 -43.68
N ASP A 326 3.30 20.54 -42.84
CA ASP A 326 4.46 19.90 -42.21
C ASP A 326 4.23 19.71 -40.70
N ALA A 327 3.07 19.14 -40.33
CA ALA A 327 2.66 18.95 -38.94
C ALA A 327 3.64 18.05 -38.15
N THR A 328 4.40 17.19 -38.83
CA THR A 328 5.38 16.28 -38.22
C THR A 328 6.63 17.00 -37.69
N ALA A 329 7.05 18.11 -38.31
CA ALA A 329 8.19 18.90 -37.84
C ALA A 329 7.93 19.61 -36.50
N TYR A 330 6.66 19.73 -36.09
CA TYR A 330 6.24 20.39 -34.85
C TYR A 330 5.61 19.43 -33.84
N ALA A 331 5.88 18.12 -33.95
CA ALA A 331 5.29 17.11 -33.08
C ALA A 331 5.62 17.34 -31.60
N ASP A 332 6.87 17.72 -31.30
CA ASP A 332 7.34 17.97 -29.93
C ASP A 332 6.63 19.19 -29.31
N LEU A 333 6.55 20.29 -30.05
CA LEU A 333 5.83 21.50 -29.62
C LEU A 333 4.33 21.24 -29.44
N GLN A 334 3.72 20.40 -30.29
CA GLN A 334 2.33 19.98 -30.12
C GLN A 334 2.14 19.11 -28.88
N ALA A 335 3.09 18.24 -28.54
CA ALA A 335 3.04 17.41 -27.35
C ALA A 335 3.11 18.26 -26.08
N GLU A 336 4.02 19.25 -26.02
CA GLU A 336 4.13 20.17 -24.89
C GLU A 336 2.88 21.03 -24.70
N LEU A 337 2.33 21.60 -25.79
CA LEU A 337 1.09 22.38 -25.73
C LEU A 337 -0.11 21.54 -25.24
N LYS A 338 -0.21 20.28 -25.68
CA LYS A 338 -1.25 19.34 -25.22
C LYS A 338 -1.07 18.97 -23.74
N GLY A 339 0.18 18.79 -23.30
CA GLY A 339 0.53 18.55 -21.90
C GLY A 339 0.05 19.69 -21.01
N LEU A 340 0.41 20.94 -21.34
CA LEU A 340 -0.03 22.13 -20.60
C LEU A 340 -1.55 22.33 -20.63
N HIS A 341 -2.19 22.11 -21.77
CA HIS A 341 -3.65 22.18 -21.87
C HIS A 341 -4.32 21.20 -20.90
N THR A 342 -3.82 19.97 -20.80
CA THR A 342 -4.33 18.95 -19.87
C THR A 342 -4.15 19.38 -18.42
N ILE A 343 -2.97 19.89 -18.07
CA ILE A 343 -2.65 20.34 -16.70
C ILE A 343 -3.57 21.51 -16.29
N LEU A 344 -3.72 22.53 -17.14
CA LEU A 344 -4.56 23.70 -16.85
C LEU A 344 -6.06 23.35 -16.79
N THR A 345 -6.52 22.42 -17.64
CA THR A 345 -7.91 21.94 -17.59
C THR A 345 -8.19 21.18 -16.29
N ARG A 346 -7.25 20.37 -15.81
CA ARG A 346 -7.36 19.68 -14.51
C ARG A 346 -7.40 20.68 -13.34
N ALA A 347 -6.59 21.73 -13.39
CA ALA A 347 -6.59 22.79 -12.37
C ALA A 347 -7.93 23.57 -12.31
N LEU A 348 -8.62 23.70 -13.45
CA LEU A 348 -9.97 24.30 -13.51
C LEU A 348 -11.07 23.40 -12.93
N SER A 349 -10.88 22.07 -12.96
CA SER A 349 -11.81 21.13 -12.33
C SER A 349 -11.57 20.97 -10.81
N SER A 350 -10.34 21.19 -10.33
CA SER A 350 -10.02 21.08 -8.90
C SER A 350 -10.38 22.33 -8.10
N THR A 351 -10.57 23.48 -8.75
CA THR A 351 -10.96 24.75 -8.10
C THR A 351 -12.44 24.79 -7.66
N SER A 352 -13.18 23.70 -7.83
CA SER A 352 -14.57 23.56 -7.35
C SER A 352 -14.73 22.60 -6.16
N ALA A 353 -13.64 22.17 -5.50
CA ALA A 353 -13.74 21.24 -4.40
C ALA A 353 -13.97 21.98 -3.07
N GLU A 354 -15.17 21.79 -2.52
CA GLU A 354 -15.46 21.99 -1.10
C GLU A 354 -14.46 21.20 -0.26
N PHE A 355 -14.05 21.78 0.87
CA PHE A 355 -13.16 21.12 1.81
C PHE A 355 -13.72 19.74 2.21
N ALA A 356 -12.83 18.78 2.43
CA ALA A 356 -13.16 17.45 2.92
C ALA A 356 -12.13 17.03 3.98
N PRO A 357 -12.50 16.17 4.94
CA PRO A 357 -11.55 15.68 5.96
C PRO A 357 -10.30 15.00 5.37
N SER A 358 -10.40 14.48 4.14
CA SER A 358 -9.30 13.82 3.43
C SER A 358 -8.39 14.76 2.63
N ASN A 359 -8.77 16.03 2.45
CA ASN A 359 -8.02 17.01 1.66
C ASN A 359 -7.49 18.20 2.47
N LEU A 360 -7.72 18.21 3.78
CA LEU A 360 -7.21 19.21 4.72
C LEU A 360 -6.17 18.60 5.65
N PRO A 361 -5.05 19.29 5.90
CA PRO A 361 -4.09 18.91 6.92
C PRO A 361 -4.63 19.25 8.31
N LEU A 362 -5.55 18.41 8.82
CA LEU A 362 -6.07 18.51 10.19
C LEU A 362 -4.93 18.19 11.20
N PRO A 363 -4.83 18.90 12.33
CA PRO A 363 -3.82 18.62 13.33
C PRO A 363 -4.10 17.28 14.01
N ASP A 364 -3.03 16.60 14.41
CA ASP A 364 -3.11 15.32 15.11
C ASP A 364 -3.66 15.47 16.55
N TYR A 365 -3.68 16.69 17.08
CA TYR A 365 -4.15 17.01 18.44
C TYR A 365 -4.69 18.44 18.54
N ASP A 366 -5.54 18.69 19.53
CA ASP A 366 -6.01 20.03 19.89
C ASP A 366 -4.97 20.73 20.78
N GLU A 367 -4.45 21.88 20.33
CA GLU A 367 -3.42 22.63 21.04
C GLU A 367 -3.92 23.12 22.41
N ALA A 368 -5.20 23.52 22.54
CA ALA A 368 -5.75 24.02 23.79
C ALA A 368 -5.86 22.90 24.84
N ASP A 369 -6.30 21.72 24.42
CA ASP A 369 -6.39 20.55 25.31
C ASP A 369 -5.00 20.09 25.75
N MET A 370 -4.03 20.05 24.84
CA MET A 370 -2.66 19.68 25.17
C MET A 370 -1.99 20.69 26.10
N GLN A 371 -2.25 21.99 25.91
CA GLN A 371 -1.75 23.04 26.81
C GLN A 371 -2.37 22.92 28.20
N MET A 372 -3.64 22.52 28.30
CA MET A 372 -4.30 22.27 29.58
C MET A 372 -3.70 21.06 30.31
N LEU A 373 -3.27 20.03 29.56
CA LEU A 373 -2.71 18.79 30.10
C LEU A 373 -1.23 18.90 30.47
N LEU A 374 -0.42 19.54 29.64
CA LEU A 374 1.05 19.56 29.74
C LEU A 374 1.61 20.92 30.19
N GLY A 375 0.81 21.98 30.12
CA GLY A 375 1.23 23.36 30.34
C GLY A 375 1.65 24.08 29.05
N GLU A 376 1.51 25.40 29.03
CA GLU A 376 1.77 26.25 27.85
C GLU A 376 3.23 26.20 27.35
N ASP A 377 4.19 25.89 28.22
CA ASP A 377 5.62 25.85 27.90
C ASP A 377 6.06 24.54 27.23
N GLU A 378 5.29 23.46 27.38
CA GLU A 378 5.63 22.11 26.91
C GLU A 378 4.95 21.76 25.57
N VAL A 379 3.98 22.58 25.12
CA VAL A 379 3.27 22.37 23.84
C VAL A 379 3.82 23.32 22.78
N PRO A 380 4.41 22.81 21.69
CA PRO A 380 4.88 23.64 20.59
C PRO A 380 3.72 24.45 20.01
N LYS A 381 3.90 25.77 19.88
CA LYS A 381 2.91 26.64 19.22
C LYS A 381 2.75 26.21 17.78
N THR A 382 1.57 25.70 17.42
CA THR A 382 1.31 25.24 16.05
C THR A 382 0.75 26.38 15.20
N VAL A 383 1.18 26.43 13.94
CA VAL A 383 0.61 27.36 12.95
C VAL A 383 -0.85 26.98 12.74
N SER A 384 -1.76 27.96 12.87
CA SER A 384 -3.21 27.75 12.72
C SER A 384 -3.51 27.09 11.37
N MET A 385 -4.50 26.18 11.35
CA MET A 385 -4.92 25.48 10.14
C MET A 385 -5.32 26.44 9.02
N LEU A 386 -5.92 27.58 9.40
CA LEU A 386 -6.28 28.65 8.46
C LEU A 386 -5.07 29.26 7.77
N GLU A 387 -3.98 29.45 8.51
CA GLU A 387 -2.72 29.97 7.99
C GLU A 387 -2.06 28.96 7.05
N LYS A 388 -2.10 27.66 7.37
CA LYS A 388 -1.64 26.59 6.48
C LYS A 388 -2.44 26.53 5.17
N VAL A 389 -3.77 26.62 5.25
CA VAL A 389 -4.64 26.63 4.06
C VAL A 389 -4.40 27.88 3.21
N ALA A 390 -4.18 29.04 3.84
CA ALA A 390 -3.82 30.27 3.13
C ALA A 390 -2.46 30.15 2.43
N GLU A 391 -1.46 29.54 3.08
CA GLU A 391 -0.14 29.28 2.49
C GLU A 391 -0.23 28.30 1.31
N GLU A 392 -0.99 27.21 1.45
CA GLU A 392 -1.20 26.24 0.37
C GLU A 392 -1.92 26.85 -0.83
N LYS A 393 -2.94 27.69 -0.60
CA LYS A 393 -3.61 28.44 -1.66
C LYS A 393 -2.65 29.39 -2.36
N THR A 394 -1.81 30.09 -1.60
CA THR A 394 -0.79 31.00 -2.15
C THR A 394 0.19 30.22 -3.03
N LYS A 395 0.75 29.10 -2.54
CA LYS A 395 1.63 28.22 -3.31
C LYS A 395 0.96 27.64 -4.56
N ALA A 396 -0.31 27.25 -4.46
CA ALA A 396 -1.08 26.77 -5.60
C ALA A 396 -1.30 27.88 -6.64
N GLY A 397 -1.54 29.11 -6.19
CA GLY A 397 -1.63 30.31 -7.02
C GLY A 397 -0.32 30.60 -7.76
N GLU A 398 0.82 30.58 -7.07
CA GLU A 398 2.15 30.77 -7.67
C GLU A 398 2.48 29.70 -8.70
N ARG A 399 2.18 28.43 -8.40
CA ARG A 399 2.36 27.32 -9.33
C ARG A 399 1.49 27.50 -10.57
N LEU A 400 0.24 27.91 -10.40
CA LEU A 400 -0.67 28.18 -11.51
C LEU A 400 -0.16 29.35 -12.36
N GLN A 401 0.37 30.40 -11.74
CA GLN A 401 0.99 31.53 -12.43
C GLN A 401 2.18 31.09 -13.29
N GLY A 402 3.05 30.23 -12.76
CA GLY A 402 4.18 29.67 -13.52
C GLY A 402 3.74 28.90 -14.77
N LEU A 403 2.68 28.10 -14.66
CA LEU A 403 2.10 27.37 -15.79
C LEU A 403 1.49 28.29 -16.85
N LEU A 404 0.88 29.40 -16.43
CA LEU A 404 0.35 30.40 -17.37
C LEU A 404 1.48 31.09 -18.14
N VAL A 405 2.57 31.47 -17.48
CA VAL A 405 3.74 32.05 -18.14
C VAL A 405 4.35 31.06 -19.15
N GLN A 406 4.49 29.79 -18.78
CA GLN A 406 4.98 28.75 -19.68
C GLN A 406 4.08 28.58 -20.90
N ALA A 407 2.75 28.59 -20.70
CA ALA A 407 1.79 28.53 -21.79
C ALA A 407 1.93 29.71 -22.75
N GLU A 408 2.15 30.94 -22.23
CA GLU A 408 2.38 32.11 -23.08
C GLU A 408 3.63 32.01 -23.93
N ILE A 409 4.74 31.49 -23.38
CA ILE A 409 6.00 31.30 -24.09
C ILE A 409 5.79 30.33 -25.26
N LEU A 410 5.23 29.15 -25.00
CA LEU A 410 5.00 28.13 -26.03
C LEU A 410 3.99 28.57 -27.09
N MET A 411 2.99 29.37 -26.70
CA MET A 411 2.09 29.99 -27.69
C MET A 411 2.82 30.97 -28.60
N ARG A 412 3.79 31.74 -28.09
CA ARG A 412 4.61 32.62 -28.95
C ARG A 412 5.47 31.81 -29.90
N GLU A 413 6.11 30.74 -29.43
CA GLU A 413 6.91 29.84 -30.29
C GLU A 413 6.05 29.21 -31.40
N ALA A 414 4.84 28.76 -31.08
CA ALA A 414 3.88 28.28 -32.07
C ALA A 414 3.51 29.34 -33.11
N THR A 415 3.36 30.61 -32.71
CA THR A 415 3.11 31.70 -33.67
C THR A 415 4.34 32.02 -34.54
N HIS A 416 5.55 31.93 -33.99
CA HIS A 416 6.79 32.11 -34.75
C HIS A 416 7.00 30.99 -35.78
N ALA A 417 6.78 29.74 -35.38
CA ALA A 417 6.79 28.58 -36.28
C ALA A 417 5.84 28.77 -37.47
N LYS A 418 4.63 29.27 -37.22
CA LYS A 418 3.67 29.60 -38.27
C LYS A 418 4.12 30.77 -39.17
N GLY A 419 4.72 31.82 -38.59
CA GLY A 419 5.20 33.00 -39.31
C GLY A 419 6.44 32.75 -40.17
N GLY A 420 7.27 31.77 -39.80
CA GLY A 420 8.47 31.38 -40.56
C GLY A 420 8.18 30.65 -41.88
N ILE A 421 6.97 30.08 -42.04
CA ILE A 421 6.54 29.39 -43.26
C ILE A 421 5.97 30.37 -44.30
N ALA A 422 5.60 31.59 -43.89
CA ALA A 422 4.97 32.60 -44.76
C ALA A 422 5.96 33.57 -45.42
N LYS A 423 7.27 33.28 -45.41
CA LYS A 423 8.32 34.08 -46.06
C LYS A 423 9.00 33.33 -47.20
#